data_AF-A0A8D2LY07-F1
#
_entry.id   AF-A0A8D2LY07-F1
#
_cell.length_a   1.000
_cell.length_b   1.000
_cell.length_c   1.000
_cell.angle_alpha   90.00
_cell.angle_beta   90.00
_cell.angle_gamma   90.00
#
_symmetry.space_group_name_H-M   'P 1'
#
loop_
_entity.id
_entity.type
_entity.pdbx_description
1 polymer ?
#
loop_
_entity_poly.entity_id
_entity_poly.type
_entity_poly.pdbx_seq_one_letter_code
_entity_poly.pdbx_strand_id
1 'polypeptide(L)'
;MEQLCAFDREVNEFVDYLFGARDPRVRGWLMLDSYLPTFSLTVVYLLFIFLGTTFMKNRLALSLRGLLIVYNLGVTMLSLYMLIELILATWEGGYNLQCQNLTSAGEADIRVAKVLWWYYFSKVIEFADTIFFVLRKKNSQITFLHVYHHATMFNIWWCVMNWIPCGQSFFGPTLNSFIHVLMYSYYGLSVIPSMRKYLWWKKYLTQAQLIQFLLTITHTLSAVVKPCGFPFGCLIFQSSYMATLVILFVNFYIKTYQKRPSRTDIKEVPQMTELKNGFHKDYLMVVNGSLNKKTQ
;
A
#
# COMPACT_ATOMS: atom_id res chain seq x y z
N MET A 1 -29.42 0.18 18.93
CA MET A 1 -29.14 1.16 17.85
C MET A 1 -28.96 2.56 18.40
N GLU A 2 -29.85 3.05 19.27
CA GLU A 2 -29.77 4.43 19.80
C GLU A 2 -28.44 4.77 20.50
N GLN A 3 -27.88 3.87 21.31
CA GLN A 3 -26.58 4.08 21.95
C GLN A 3 -25.42 4.17 20.94
N LEU A 4 -25.47 3.38 19.86
CA LEU A 4 -24.49 3.46 18.77
C LEU A 4 -24.63 4.77 18.01
N CYS A 5 -25.85 5.23 17.75
CA CYS A 5 -26.08 6.53 17.11
C CYS A 5 -25.65 7.71 17.99
N ALA A 6 -25.86 7.62 19.32
CA ALA A 6 -25.41 8.65 20.26
C ALA A 6 -23.87 8.72 20.31
N PHE A 7 -23.20 7.57 20.41
CA PHE A 7 -21.75 7.49 20.38
C PHE A 7 -21.18 7.96 19.03
N ASP A 8 -21.80 7.57 17.92
CA ASP A 8 -21.44 8.04 16.59
C ASP A 8 -21.49 9.56 16.49
N ARG A 9 -22.54 10.18 17.02
CA ARG A 9 -22.69 11.63 17.06
C ARG A 9 -21.59 12.29 17.89
N GLU A 10 -21.31 11.80 19.10
CA GLU A 10 -20.24 12.33 19.96
C GLU A 10 -18.87 12.27 19.29
N VAL A 11 -18.54 11.15 18.64
CA VAL A 11 -17.26 10.99 17.92
C VAL A 11 -17.18 11.98 16.75
N ASN A 12 -18.25 12.13 15.98
CA ASN A 12 -18.28 13.07 14.85
C ASN A 12 -18.22 14.52 15.32
N GLU A 13 -18.90 14.88 16.41
CA GLU A 13 -18.83 16.22 17.02
C GLU A 13 -17.43 16.53 17.55
N PHE A 14 -16.76 15.57 18.20
CA PHE A 14 -15.38 15.73 18.65
C PHE A 14 -14.42 15.95 17.47
N VAL A 15 -14.59 15.18 16.40
CA VAL A 15 -13.79 15.29 15.19
C VAL A 15 -14.03 16.65 14.50
N ASP A 16 -15.28 17.09 14.42
CA ASP A 16 -15.66 18.39 13.82
C ASP A 16 -15.16 19.56 14.68
N TYR A 17 -15.12 19.41 16.00
CA TYR A 17 -14.49 20.37 16.90
C TYR A 17 -12.98 20.48 16.67
N LEU A 18 -12.31 19.34 16.44
CA LEU A 18 -10.85 19.29 16.26
C LEU A 18 -10.38 19.86 14.92
N PHE A 19 -11.12 19.58 13.84
CA PHE A 19 -10.69 19.91 12.47
C PHE A 19 -11.54 21.00 11.79
N GLY A 20 -12.65 21.42 12.41
CA GLY A 20 -13.55 22.44 11.87
C GLY A 20 -14.56 21.89 10.86
N ALA A 21 -15.21 22.80 10.14
CA ALA A 21 -16.29 22.45 9.21
C ALA A 21 -15.80 21.57 8.04
N ARG A 22 -16.53 20.48 7.79
CA ARG A 22 -16.30 19.57 6.66
C ARG A 22 -16.76 20.18 5.34
N ASP A 23 -16.16 19.74 4.25
CA ASP A 23 -16.51 20.14 2.89
C ASP A 23 -17.92 19.65 2.53
N PRO A 24 -18.85 20.55 2.16
CA PRO A 24 -20.23 20.18 1.84
C PRO A 24 -20.35 19.32 0.58
N ARG A 25 -19.36 19.33 -0.32
CA ARG A 25 -19.42 18.65 -1.63
C ARG A 25 -19.39 17.12 -1.52
N VAL A 26 -18.86 16.60 -0.41
CA VAL A 26 -18.70 15.16 -0.18
C VAL A 26 -19.71 14.60 0.84
N ARG A 27 -20.60 15.44 1.37
CA ARG A 27 -21.65 15.00 2.31
C ARG A 27 -22.63 14.04 1.62
N GLY A 28 -23.04 13.00 2.32
CA GLY A 28 -23.90 11.94 1.80
C GLY A 28 -23.16 10.87 0.99
N TRP A 29 -21.85 11.01 0.78
CA TRP A 29 -21.06 9.98 0.09
C TRP A 29 -20.80 8.81 1.03
N LEU A 30 -20.78 7.61 0.45
CA LEU A 30 -20.62 6.37 1.19
C LEU A 30 -19.37 6.41 2.08
N MET A 31 -19.57 6.15 3.38
CA MET A 31 -18.56 6.10 4.45
C MET A 31 -17.86 7.43 4.80
N LEU A 32 -18.33 8.58 4.28
CA LEU A 32 -17.75 9.88 4.62
C LEU A 32 -18.53 10.64 5.71
N ASP A 33 -19.82 10.37 5.88
CA ASP A 33 -20.65 11.10 6.87
C ASP A 33 -20.25 10.82 8.32
N SER A 34 -19.82 9.59 8.61
CA SER A 34 -19.34 9.20 9.93
C SER A 34 -17.91 8.64 9.88
N TYR A 35 -17.13 8.94 10.93
CA TYR A 35 -15.83 8.34 11.16
C TYR A 35 -15.90 6.89 11.66
N LEU A 36 -16.99 6.51 12.33
CA LEU A 36 -17.12 5.21 13.01
C LEU A 36 -16.98 4.01 12.08
N PRO A 37 -17.53 3.99 10.85
CA PRO A 37 -17.29 2.91 9.89
C PRO A 37 -15.81 2.73 9.53
N THR A 38 -15.09 3.82 9.27
CA THR A 38 -13.66 3.82 8.94
C THR A 38 -12.84 3.24 10.10
N PHE A 39 -13.09 3.74 11.30
CA PHE A 39 -12.41 3.27 12.51
C PHE A 39 -12.71 1.78 12.78
N SER A 40 -13.99 1.39 12.70
CA SER A 40 -14.42 0.01 12.94
C SER A 40 -13.78 -0.97 11.97
N LEU A 41 -13.72 -0.66 10.67
CA LEU A 41 -13.04 -1.50 9.68
C LEU A 41 -11.54 -1.62 9.94
N THR A 42 -10.89 -0.55 10.43
CA THR A 42 -9.48 -0.58 10.82
C THR A 42 -9.27 -1.52 12.03
N VAL A 43 -10.15 -1.45 13.03
CA VAL A 43 -10.11 -2.35 14.20
C VAL A 43 -10.32 -3.80 13.76
N VAL A 44 -11.32 -4.06 12.92
CA VAL A 44 -11.59 -5.40 12.37
C VAL A 44 -10.39 -5.92 11.59
N TYR A 45 -9.73 -5.08 10.80
CA TYR A 45 -8.51 -5.42 10.07
C TYR A 45 -7.37 -5.86 11.01
N LEU A 46 -7.10 -5.09 12.08
CA LEU A 46 -6.06 -5.43 13.05
C LEU A 46 -6.39 -6.71 13.83
N LEU A 47 -7.65 -6.86 14.26
CA LEU A 47 -8.14 -8.08 14.90
C LEU A 47 -8.02 -9.28 13.97
N PHE A 48 -8.34 -9.13 12.69
CA PHE A 48 -8.20 -10.19 11.70
C PHE A 48 -6.74 -10.64 11.56
N ILE A 49 -5.77 -9.72 11.55
CA ILE A 49 -4.35 -10.09 11.52
C ILE A 49 -3.98 -10.91 12.75
N PHE A 50 -4.35 -10.44 13.94
CA PHE A 50 -4.02 -11.12 15.19
C PHE A 50 -4.66 -12.51 15.31
N LEU A 51 -5.98 -12.58 15.10
CA LEU A 51 -6.75 -13.83 15.20
C LEU A 51 -6.41 -14.77 14.04
N GLY A 52 -6.34 -14.25 12.82
CA GLY A 52 -6.07 -15.02 11.61
C GLY A 52 -4.67 -15.64 11.62
N THR A 53 -3.64 -14.90 12.05
CA THR A 53 -2.28 -15.49 12.17
C THR A 53 -2.24 -16.59 13.22
N THR A 54 -2.95 -16.44 14.35
CA THR A 54 -3.04 -17.47 15.40
C THR A 54 -3.82 -18.70 14.92
N PHE A 55 -4.96 -18.49 14.27
CA PHE A 55 -5.79 -19.55 13.70
C PHE A 55 -5.07 -20.36 12.62
N MET A 56 -4.26 -19.69 11.79
CA MET A 56 -3.51 -20.33 10.71
C MET A 56 -2.22 -21.03 11.19
N LYS A 57 -1.81 -20.92 12.46
CA LYS A 57 -0.62 -21.62 13.00
C LYS A 57 -0.73 -23.13 12.76
N ASN A 58 -1.87 -23.71 13.11
CA ASN A 58 -2.12 -25.15 13.07
C ASN A 58 -2.75 -25.65 11.77
N ARG A 59 -2.87 -24.79 10.74
CA ARG A 59 -3.47 -25.13 9.45
C ARG A 59 -2.44 -25.08 8.31
N LEU A 60 -2.75 -25.77 7.22
CA LEU A 60 -1.99 -25.70 5.98
C LEU A 60 -2.26 -24.37 5.26
N ALA A 61 -1.26 -23.88 4.52
CA ALA A 61 -1.41 -22.65 3.73
C ALA A 61 -2.40 -22.86 2.57
N LEU A 62 -3.32 -21.92 2.37
CA LEU A 62 -4.34 -22.03 1.32
C LEU A 62 -3.75 -21.65 -0.05
N SER A 63 -4.10 -22.43 -1.09
CA SER A 63 -3.74 -22.13 -2.47
C SER A 63 -4.81 -21.25 -3.13
N LEU A 64 -4.69 -19.93 -2.94
CA LEU A 64 -5.66 -18.94 -3.45
C LEU A 64 -5.26 -18.35 -4.81
N ARG A 65 -4.53 -19.09 -5.65
CA ARG A 65 -3.88 -18.54 -6.86
C ARG A 65 -4.85 -17.82 -7.80
N GLY A 66 -5.97 -18.45 -8.17
CA GLY A 66 -6.96 -17.86 -9.06
C GLY A 66 -7.56 -16.57 -8.50
N LEU A 67 -7.94 -16.60 -7.22
CA LEU A 67 -8.46 -15.43 -6.51
C LEU A 67 -7.43 -14.29 -6.45
N LEU A 68 -6.15 -14.59 -6.18
CA LEU A 68 -5.10 -13.58 -6.21
C LEU A 68 -4.92 -12.96 -7.60
N ILE A 69 -5.02 -13.73 -8.68
CA ILE A 69 -4.90 -13.18 -10.04
C ILE A 69 -6.04 -12.20 -10.31
N VAL A 70 -7.29 -12.60 -10.04
CA VAL A 70 -8.47 -11.74 -10.24
C VAL A 70 -8.38 -10.49 -9.37
N TYR A 71 -7.99 -10.65 -8.11
CA TYR A 71 -7.83 -9.53 -7.18
C TYR A 71 -6.74 -8.55 -7.64
N ASN A 72 -5.52 -9.03 -7.93
CA ASN A 72 -4.44 -8.16 -8.38
C ASN A 72 -4.80 -7.46 -9.70
N LEU A 73 -5.45 -8.17 -10.64
CA LEU A 73 -5.93 -7.56 -11.88
C LEU A 73 -6.98 -6.47 -11.60
N GLY A 74 -7.95 -6.74 -10.73
CA GLY A 74 -8.97 -5.78 -10.35
C GLY A 74 -8.39 -4.51 -9.72
N VAL A 75 -7.45 -4.66 -8.79
CA VAL A 75 -6.77 -3.50 -8.17
C VAL A 75 -5.89 -2.75 -9.18
N THR A 76 -5.21 -3.44 -10.09
CA THR A 76 -4.48 -2.80 -11.19
C THR A 76 -5.43 -1.97 -12.07
N MET A 77 -6.57 -2.52 -12.48
CA MET A 77 -7.55 -1.81 -13.32
C MET A 77 -8.14 -0.60 -12.60
N LEU A 78 -8.49 -0.74 -11.32
CA LEU A 78 -8.96 0.38 -10.49
C LEU A 78 -7.90 1.47 -10.38
N SER A 79 -6.64 1.09 -10.15
CA SER A 79 -5.51 2.03 -10.07
C SER A 79 -5.27 2.74 -11.40
N LEU A 80 -5.41 2.03 -12.52
CA LEU A 80 -5.29 2.61 -13.86
C LEU A 80 -6.43 3.60 -14.15
N TYR A 81 -7.66 3.24 -13.80
CA TYR A 81 -8.82 4.15 -13.89
C TYR A 81 -8.58 5.43 -13.09
N MET A 82 -8.19 5.31 -11.81
CA MET A 82 -7.91 6.48 -10.95
C MET A 82 -6.77 7.34 -11.51
N LEU A 83 -5.71 6.73 -12.03
CA LEU A 83 -4.60 7.44 -12.64
C LEU A 83 -5.05 8.26 -13.86
N ILE A 84 -5.77 7.62 -14.79
CA ILE A 84 -6.23 8.26 -16.02
C ILE A 84 -7.21 9.39 -15.67
N GLU A 85 -8.19 9.13 -14.81
CA GLU A 85 -9.18 10.13 -14.44
C GLU A 85 -8.56 11.33 -13.69
N LEU A 86 -7.58 11.11 -12.79
CA LEU A 86 -6.90 12.22 -12.13
C LEU A 86 -6.11 13.08 -13.12
N ILE A 87 -5.38 12.46 -14.06
CA ILE A 87 -4.63 13.19 -15.09
C ILE A 87 -5.59 13.98 -15.97
N LEU A 88 -6.66 13.35 -16.48
CA LEU A 88 -7.63 14.02 -17.34
C LEU A 88 -8.36 15.15 -16.61
N ALA A 89 -8.85 14.90 -15.40
CA ALA A 89 -9.56 15.91 -14.61
C ALA A 89 -8.69 17.13 -14.29
N THR A 90 -7.42 16.91 -13.96
CA THR A 90 -6.49 18.00 -13.62
C THR A 90 -6.02 18.75 -14.86
N TRP A 91 -5.82 18.06 -15.99
CA TRP A 91 -5.45 18.67 -17.26
C TRP A 91 -6.58 19.52 -17.84
N GLU A 92 -7.79 18.97 -17.94
CA GLU A 92 -8.98 19.68 -18.43
C GLU A 92 -9.38 20.82 -17.49
N GLY A 93 -9.18 20.63 -16.17
CA GLY A 93 -9.43 21.64 -15.15
C GLY A 93 -8.36 22.72 -15.04
N GLY A 94 -7.28 22.67 -15.83
CA GLY A 94 -6.20 23.66 -15.82
C GLY A 94 -5.51 23.77 -14.45
N TYR A 95 -5.33 22.66 -13.74
CA TYR A 95 -4.75 22.64 -12.40
C TYR A 95 -3.33 23.22 -12.39
N ASN A 96 -3.05 24.08 -11.42
CA ASN A 96 -1.70 24.58 -11.21
C ASN A 96 -0.87 23.57 -10.41
N LEU A 97 0.14 22.99 -11.07
CA LEU A 97 1.06 22.01 -10.48
C LEU A 97 1.91 22.58 -9.33
N GLN A 98 2.10 23.89 -9.26
CA GLN A 98 2.87 24.52 -8.17
C GLN A 98 2.06 24.60 -6.88
N CYS A 99 0.81 25.08 -7.00
CA CYS A 99 -0.12 25.19 -5.88
C CYS A 99 -1.55 25.34 -6.42
N GLN A 100 -2.44 24.43 -6.02
CA GLN A 100 -3.86 24.42 -6.40
C GLN A 100 -4.73 24.50 -5.13
N ASN A 101 -5.64 25.46 -5.08
CA ASN A 101 -6.59 25.59 -3.98
C ASN A 101 -7.83 24.68 -4.17
N LEU A 102 -8.80 24.78 -3.27
CA LEU A 102 -9.94 23.87 -3.19
C LEU A 102 -11.14 24.28 -4.06
N THR A 103 -11.15 25.48 -4.63
CA THR A 103 -12.36 26.09 -5.21
C THR A 103 -12.18 26.64 -6.63
N SER A 104 -10.96 26.70 -7.16
CA SER A 104 -10.69 27.43 -8.41
C SER A 104 -11.05 26.69 -9.69
N ALA A 105 -11.28 25.37 -9.67
CA ALA A 105 -11.46 24.60 -10.89
C ALA A 105 -12.90 24.09 -11.10
N GLY A 106 -13.86 24.51 -10.26
CA GLY A 106 -15.29 24.29 -10.48
C GLY A 106 -15.65 22.81 -10.65
N GLU A 107 -16.14 22.43 -11.83
CA GLU A 107 -16.54 21.04 -12.13
C GLU A 107 -15.37 20.05 -12.07
N ALA A 108 -14.15 20.49 -12.40
CA ALA A 108 -12.96 19.65 -12.31
C ALA A 108 -12.63 19.29 -10.85
N ASP A 109 -12.87 20.20 -9.89
CA ASP A 109 -12.69 19.92 -8.47
C ASP A 109 -13.62 18.80 -7.99
N ILE A 110 -14.87 18.79 -8.48
CA ILE A 110 -15.84 17.73 -8.17
C ILE A 110 -15.42 16.40 -8.81
N ARG A 111 -14.92 16.43 -10.05
CA ARG A 111 -14.39 15.24 -10.72
C ARG A 111 -13.20 14.65 -9.96
N VAL A 112 -12.25 15.49 -9.55
CA VAL A 112 -11.11 15.07 -8.71
C VAL A 112 -11.61 14.48 -7.40
N ALA A 113 -12.55 15.13 -6.71
CA ALA A 113 -13.12 14.62 -5.46
C ALA A 113 -13.74 13.22 -5.62
N LYS A 114 -14.50 12.98 -6.71
CA LYS A 114 -15.06 11.65 -7.01
C LYS A 114 -13.98 10.58 -7.18
N VAL A 115 -12.87 10.92 -7.84
CA VAL A 115 -11.76 9.98 -8.01
C VAL A 115 -10.99 9.78 -6.70
N LEU A 116 -10.83 10.82 -5.89
CA LEU A 116 -10.24 10.71 -4.55
C LEU A 116 -11.11 9.88 -3.59
N TRP A 117 -12.43 9.86 -3.77
CA TRP A 117 -13.30 8.93 -3.06
C TRP A 117 -13.03 7.48 -3.46
N TRP A 118 -12.88 7.20 -4.76
CA TRP A 118 -12.45 5.87 -5.22
C TRP A 118 -11.08 5.48 -4.66
N TYR A 119 -10.16 6.47 -4.56
CA TYR A 119 -8.87 6.26 -3.95
C TYR A 119 -8.98 5.91 -2.46
N TYR A 120 -9.80 6.64 -1.69
CA TYR A 120 -10.09 6.33 -0.29
C TYR A 120 -10.69 4.92 -0.16
N PHE A 121 -11.71 4.59 -0.96
CA PHE A 121 -12.35 3.28 -0.95
C PHE A 121 -11.40 2.15 -1.33
N SER A 122 -10.46 2.41 -2.26
CA SER A 122 -9.43 1.44 -2.64
C SER A 122 -8.58 0.99 -1.45
N LYS A 123 -8.35 1.86 -0.45
CA LYS A 123 -7.56 1.49 0.74
C LYS A 123 -8.23 0.41 1.59
N VAL A 124 -9.57 0.35 1.59
CA VAL A 124 -10.31 -0.76 2.22
C VAL A 124 -10.13 -2.05 1.43
N ILE A 125 -10.20 -1.97 0.10
CA ILE A 125 -9.97 -3.12 -0.78
C ILE A 125 -8.56 -3.68 -0.55
N GLU A 126 -7.56 -2.80 -0.41
CA GLU A 126 -6.18 -3.16 -0.14
C GLU A 126 -5.95 -3.85 1.22
N PHE A 127 -6.88 -3.77 2.18
CA PHE A 127 -6.81 -4.61 3.39
C PHE A 127 -6.82 -6.10 3.06
N ALA A 128 -7.40 -6.48 1.92
CA ALA A 128 -7.38 -7.85 1.44
C ALA A 128 -5.95 -8.37 1.17
N ASP A 129 -4.97 -7.50 0.90
CA ASP A 129 -3.56 -7.91 0.74
C ASP A 129 -3.06 -8.65 1.97
N THR A 130 -3.29 -8.07 3.14
CA THR A 130 -2.87 -8.65 4.41
C THR A 130 -3.68 -9.90 4.72
N ILE A 131 -4.97 -9.93 4.36
CA ILE A 131 -5.81 -11.13 4.47
C ILE A 131 -5.20 -12.27 3.67
N PHE A 132 -4.79 -12.03 2.42
CA PHE A 132 -4.11 -13.04 1.60
C PHE A 132 -2.77 -13.47 2.19
N PHE A 133 -1.98 -12.57 2.79
CA PHE A 133 -0.74 -12.94 3.46
C PHE A 133 -0.97 -13.88 4.63
N VAL A 134 -1.98 -13.60 5.47
CA VAL A 134 -2.37 -14.45 6.60
C VAL A 134 -2.83 -15.83 6.13
N LEU A 135 -3.76 -15.89 5.18
CA LEU A 135 -4.32 -17.15 4.66
C LEU A 135 -3.28 -18.02 3.93
N ARG A 136 -2.25 -17.41 3.35
CA ARG A 136 -1.13 -18.10 2.69
C ARG A 136 0.06 -18.40 3.60
N LYS A 137 -0.04 -18.08 4.90
CA LYS A 137 1.05 -18.18 5.90
C LYS A 137 2.33 -17.46 5.47
N LYS A 138 2.19 -16.30 4.82
CA LYS A 138 3.29 -15.42 4.41
C LYS A 138 3.55 -14.33 5.44
N ASN A 139 3.72 -14.74 6.71
CA ASN A 139 3.89 -13.83 7.84
C ASN A 139 5.11 -12.90 7.70
N SER A 140 6.14 -13.31 6.95
CA SER A 140 7.28 -12.44 6.64
C SER A 140 6.93 -11.21 5.79
N GLN A 141 5.78 -11.22 5.10
CA GLN A 141 5.26 -10.08 4.35
C GLN A 141 4.45 -9.12 5.23
N ILE A 142 3.93 -9.60 6.37
CA ILE A 142 3.17 -8.80 7.35
C ILE A 142 4.18 -8.06 8.24
N THR A 143 4.83 -7.06 7.65
CA THR A 143 5.82 -6.23 8.35
C THR A 143 5.13 -5.08 9.10
N PHE A 144 5.83 -4.49 10.07
CA PHE A 144 5.37 -3.27 10.72
C PHE A 144 5.03 -2.17 9.70
N LEU A 145 5.91 -1.96 8.71
CA LEU A 145 5.69 -0.99 7.63
C LEU A 145 4.38 -1.24 6.88
N HIS A 146 4.11 -2.50 6.52
CA HIS A 146 2.88 -2.88 5.83
C HIS A 146 1.65 -2.56 6.66
N VAL A 147 1.59 -3.05 7.90
CA VAL A 147 0.43 -2.86 8.77
C VAL A 147 0.24 -1.39 9.14
N TYR A 148 1.33 -0.68 9.47
CA TYR A 148 1.31 0.76 9.76
C TYR A 148 0.75 1.55 8.57
N HIS A 149 1.26 1.31 7.36
CA HIS A 149 0.81 2.00 6.15
C HIS A 149 -0.69 1.76 5.88
N HIS A 150 -1.12 0.50 5.81
CA HIS A 150 -2.53 0.21 5.49
C HIS A 150 -3.48 0.74 6.58
N ALA A 151 -3.19 0.51 7.86
CA ALA A 151 -4.05 0.99 8.95
C ALA A 151 -4.14 2.52 9.01
N THR A 152 -3.02 3.23 8.83
CA THR A 152 -3.01 4.70 8.90
C THR A 152 -3.59 5.37 7.66
N MET A 153 -3.25 4.89 6.45
CA MET A 153 -3.71 5.48 5.19
C MET A 153 -5.22 5.59 5.12
N PHE A 154 -5.95 4.53 5.50
CA PHE A 154 -7.40 4.53 5.40
C PHE A 154 -8.05 5.61 6.29
N ASN A 155 -7.52 5.81 7.50
CA ASN A 155 -8.00 6.83 8.43
C ASN A 155 -7.62 8.25 7.98
N ILE A 156 -6.38 8.43 7.52
CA ILE A 156 -5.90 9.72 7.00
C ILE A 156 -6.74 10.15 5.81
N TRP A 157 -7.03 9.24 4.88
CA TRP A 157 -7.81 9.54 3.69
C TRP A 157 -9.27 9.87 3.98
N TRP A 158 -9.86 9.30 5.04
CA TRP A 158 -11.17 9.74 5.51
C TRP A 158 -11.15 11.23 5.92
N CYS A 159 -10.10 11.68 6.62
CA CYS A 159 -9.94 13.09 6.94
C CYS A 159 -9.69 13.93 5.67
N VAL A 160 -8.79 13.51 4.80
CA VAL A 160 -8.50 14.24 3.54
C VAL A 160 -9.78 14.44 2.73
N MET A 161 -10.62 13.42 2.60
CA MET A 161 -11.89 13.53 1.88
C MET A 161 -12.87 14.50 2.55
N ASN A 162 -12.92 14.54 3.87
CA ASN A 162 -13.87 15.39 4.59
C ASN A 162 -13.47 16.87 4.64
N TRP A 163 -12.18 17.22 4.56
CA TRP A 163 -11.74 18.63 4.65
C TRP A 163 -11.07 19.17 3.38
N ILE A 164 -10.39 18.33 2.61
CA ILE A 164 -9.57 18.75 1.45
C ILE A 164 -9.73 17.77 0.27
N PRO A 165 -10.96 17.53 -0.24
CA PRO A 165 -11.25 16.53 -1.27
C PRO A 165 -10.78 16.91 -2.69
N CYS A 166 -9.97 17.95 -2.86
CA CYS A 166 -9.40 18.37 -4.15
C CYS A 166 -8.17 19.27 -3.93
N GLY A 167 -7.79 20.05 -4.94
CA GLY A 167 -6.65 20.95 -4.87
C GLY A 167 -5.34 20.16 -4.74
N GLN A 168 -4.38 20.67 -3.97
CA GLN A 168 -3.05 20.07 -3.78
C GLN A 168 -3.03 18.60 -3.36
N SER A 169 -4.10 18.07 -2.75
CA SER A 169 -4.22 16.66 -2.36
C SER A 169 -4.15 15.67 -3.53
N PHE A 170 -4.38 16.10 -4.77
CA PHE A 170 -4.48 15.20 -5.93
C PHE A 170 -3.16 14.52 -6.32
N PHE A 171 -2.02 15.19 -6.11
CA PHE A 171 -0.73 14.79 -6.70
C PHE A 171 -0.20 13.47 -6.11
N GLY A 172 -0.33 13.30 -4.79
CA GLY A 172 0.06 12.08 -4.09
C GLY A 172 -0.68 10.83 -4.61
N PRO A 173 -2.03 10.83 -4.64
CA PRO A 173 -2.86 9.80 -5.26
C PRO A 173 -2.53 9.52 -6.72
N THR A 174 -2.23 10.54 -7.53
CA THR A 174 -1.85 10.33 -8.94
C THR A 174 -0.59 9.48 -9.03
N LEU A 175 0.47 9.87 -8.32
CA LEU A 175 1.72 9.09 -8.33
C LEU A 175 1.55 7.72 -7.63
N ASN A 176 0.77 7.65 -6.55
CA ASN A 176 0.48 6.39 -5.87
C ASN A 176 -0.26 5.42 -6.79
N SER A 177 -1.27 5.89 -7.53
CA SER A 177 -2.04 5.09 -8.47
C SER A 177 -1.14 4.56 -9.60
N PHE A 178 -0.23 5.39 -10.12
CA PHE A 178 0.79 4.94 -11.09
C PHE A 178 1.67 3.81 -10.53
N ILE A 179 2.19 3.98 -9.32
CA ILE A 179 3.01 2.94 -8.69
C ILE A 179 2.18 1.69 -8.35
N HIS A 180 0.91 1.83 -7.97
CA HIS A 180 0.01 0.72 -7.70
C HIS A 180 -0.29 -0.08 -8.97
N VAL A 181 -0.46 0.57 -10.13
CA VAL A 181 -0.55 -0.13 -11.42
C VAL A 181 0.67 -1.03 -11.63
N LEU A 182 1.89 -0.52 -11.41
CA LEU A 182 3.12 -1.31 -11.56
C LEU A 182 3.24 -2.43 -10.51
N MET A 183 2.89 -2.13 -9.26
CA MET A 183 3.05 -3.02 -8.12
C MET A 183 2.05 -4.18 -8.15
N TYR A 184 0.77 -3.92 -8.39
CA TYR A 184 -0.24 -4.98 -8.50
C TYR A 184 -0.09 -5.79 -9.79
N SER A 185 0.38 -5.17 -10.89
CA SER A 185 0.79 -5.92 -12.09
C SER A 185 1.94 -6.89 -11.78
N TYR A 186 2.96 -6.42 -11.06
CA TYR A 186 4.05 -7.28 -10.60
C TYR A 186 3.54 -8.44 -9.73
N TYR A 187 2.64 -8.17 -8.78
CA TYR A 187 2.06 -9.20 -7.92
C TYR A 187 1.21 -10.21 -8.69
N GLY A 188 0.34 -9.76 -9.58
CA GLY A 188 -0.46 -10.63 -10.45
C GLY A 188 0.42 -11.55 -11.29
N LEU A 189 1.45 -11.00 -11.95
CA LEU A 189 2.43 -11.79 -12.72
C LEU A 189 3.22 -12.77 -11.83
N SER A 190 3.53 -12.40 -10.59
CA SER A 190 4.31 -13.25 -9.67
C SER A 190 3.56 -14.52 -9.23
N VAL A 191 2.22 -14.54 -9.34
CA VAL A 191 1.41 -15.72 -9.06
C VAL A 191 1.65 -16.81 -10.10
N ILE A 192 1.93 -16.43 -11.36
CA ILE A 192 2.16 -17.33 -12.49
C ILE A 192 3.61 -17.86 -12.42
N PRO A 193 3.83 -19.17 -12.19
CA PRO A 193 5.19 -19.71 -11.99
C PRO A 193 6.14 -19.47 -13.16
N SER A 194 5.65 -19.55 -14.41
CA SER A 194 6.44 -19.31 -15.62
C SER A 194 6.92 -17.86 -15.73
N MET A 195 6.16 -16.90 -15.20
CA MET A 195 6.49 -15.47 -15.28
C MET A 195 7.54 -15.03 -14.27
N ARG A 196 7.74 -15.77 -13.17
CA ARG A 196 8.65 -15.38 -12.08
C ARG A 196 10.09 -15.14 -12.53
N LYS A 197 10.57 -15.89 -13.53
CA LYS A 197 11.91 -15.72 -14.09
C LYS A 197 12.13 -14.34 -14.72
N TYR A 198 11.07 -13.73 -15.26
CA TYR A 198 11.12 -12.44 -15.94
C TYR A 198 10.92 -11.24 -15.00
N LEU A 199 10.62 -11.48 -13.72
CA LEU A 199 10.33 -10.45 -12.71
C LEU A 199 11.59 -9.93 -11.98
N TRP A 200 12.69 -9.74 -12.72
CA TRP A 200 13.98 -9.25 -12.21
C TRP A 200 13.91 -7.79 -11.73
N TRP A 201 12.91 -7.04 -12.19
CA TRP A 201 12.78 -5.61 -11.94
C TRP A 201 12.14 -5.24 -10.59
N LYS A 202 11.99 -6.20 -9.67
CA LYS A 202 11.49 -5.97 -8.31
C LYS A 202 12.20 -4.83 -7.58
N LYS A 203 13.52 -4.72 -7.76
CA LYS A 203 14.33 -3.66 -7.13
C LYS A 203 13.94 -2.27 -7.63
N TYR A 204 13.69 -2.12 -8.94
CA TYR A 204 13.28 -0.84 -9.54
C TYR A 204 11.89 -0.42 -9.07
N LEU A 205 10.99 -1.37 -8.81
CA LEU A 205 9.69 -1.06 -8.21
C LEU A 205 9.85 -0.38 -6.84
N THR A 206 10.72 -0.92 -5.97
CA THR A 206 11.00 -0.32 -4.65
C THR A 206 11.67 1.06 -4.79
N GLN A 207 12.54 1.24 -5.78
CA GLN A 207 13.15 2.55 -6.07
C GLN A 207 12.09 3.56 -6.56
N ALA A 208 11.16 3.13 -7.41
CA ALA A 208 10.07 3.97 -7.89
C ALA A 208 9.12 4.40 -6.75
N GLN A 209 8.84 3.51 -5.78
CA GLN A 209 8.10 3.84 -4.56
C GLN A 209 8.81 4.92 -3.72
N LEU A 210 10.13 4.82 -3.56
CA LEU A 210 10.91 5.85 -2.84
C LEU A 210 10.88 7.20 -3.58
N ILE A 211 11.04 7.18 -4.90
CA ILE A 211 10.97 8.38 -5.75
C ILE A 211 9.58 9.03 -5.65
N GLN A 212 8.49 8.24 -5.67
CA GLN A 212 7.12 8.74 -5.47
C GLN A 212 7.01 9.56 -4.17
N PHE A 213 7.53 9.05 -3.05
CA PHE A 213 7.46 9.76 -1.78
C PHE A 213 8.25 11.07 -1.81
N LEU A 214 9.46 11.06 -2.38
CA LEU A 214 10.27 12.27 -2.53
C LEU A 214 9.59 13.32 -3.41
N LEU A 215 9.02 12.92 -4.56
CA LEU A 215 8.29 13.83 -5.43
C LEU A 215 7.06 14.43 -4.73
N THR A 216 6.32 13.61 -3.96
CA THR A 216 5.15 14.08 -3.21
C THR A 216 5.53 15.07 -2.11
N ILE A 217 6.66 14.83 -1.41
CA ILE A 217 7.19 15.79 -0.43
C ILE A 217 7.55 17.10 -1.12
N THR A 218 8.31 17.06 -2.22
CA THR A 218 8.72 18.27 -2.94
C THR A 218 7.53 19.10 -3.41
N HIS A 219 6.50 18.45 -3.97
CA HIS A 219 5.26 19.11 -4.38
C HIS A 219 4.50 19.72 -3.18
N THR A 220 4.45 19.02 -2.05
CA THR A 220 3.81 19.57 -0.84
C THR A 220 4.58 20.77 -0.28
N LEU A 221 5.92 20.72 -0.29
CA LEU A 221 6.79 21.81 0.14
C LEU A 221 6.72 23.01 -0.81
N SER A 222 6.53 22.81 -2.13
CA SER A 222 6.37 23.93 -3.05
C SER A 222 5.11 24.76 -2.75
N ALA A 223 4.03 24.10 -2.30
CA ALA A 223 2.82 24.78 -1.84
C ALA A 223 2.99 25.52 -0.50
N VAL A 224 3.93 25.08 0.35
CA VAL A 224 4.31 25.81 1.57
C VAL A 224 5.06 27.09 1.24
N VAL A 225 5.96 27.07 0.25
CA VAL A 225 6.75 28.25 -0.15
C VAL A 225 5.91 29.28 -0.90
N LYS A 226 4.98 28.84 -1.76
CA LYS A 226 4.06 29.72 -2.49
C LYS A 226 2.61 29.40 -2.12
N PRO A 227 2.09 30.01 -1.03
CA PRO A 227 0.74 29.70 -0.55
C PRO A 227 -0.31 30.17 -1.55
N CYS A 228 -1.22 29.26 -1.92
CA CYS A 228 -2.36 29.55 -2.80
C CYS A 228 -3.72 29.48 -2.10
N GLY A 229 -3.74 29.47 -0.76
CA GLY A 229 -4.96 29.35 0.05
C GLY A 229 -5.33 27.90 0.44
N PHE A 230 -4.42 26.94 0.23
CA PHE A 230 -4.58 25.59 0.78
C PHE A 230 -4.24 25.56 2.28
N PRO A 231 -4.95 24.80 3.14
CA PRO A 231 -4.72 24.82 4.59
C PRO A 231 -3.30 24.39 4.98
N PHE A 232 -2.56 25.28 5.65
CA PHE A 232 -1.16 25.04 6.04
C PHE A 232 -1.00 23.83 6.97
N GLY A 233 -1.91 23.65 7.93
CA GLY A 233 -1.89 22.51 8.85
C GLY A 233 -1.92 21.16 8.12
N CYS A 234 -2.73 21.05 7.06
CA CYS A 234 -2.81 19.84 6.24
C CYS A 234 -1.50 19.58 5.47
N LEU A 235 -0.83 20.62 4.97
CA LEU A 235 0.46 20.48 4.27
C LEU A 235 1.57 19.98 5.21
N ILE A 236 1.62 20.50 6.44
CA ILE A 236 2.59 20.06 7.46
C ILE A 236 2.29 18.63 7.91
N PHE A 237 1.02 18.29 8.11
CA PHE A 237 0.61 16.93 8.43
C PHE A 237 1.00 15.95 7.32
N GLN A 238 0.69 16.26 6.05
CA GLN A 238 1.07 15.46 4.90
C GLN A 238 2.59 15.27 4.80
N SER A 239 3.35 16.35 4.97
CA SER A 239 4.82 16.31 4.91
C SER A 239 5.42 15.46 6.03
N SER A 240 4.92 15.60 7.26
CA SER A 240 5.40 14.82 8.41
C SER A 240 5.08 13.34 8.25
N TYR A 241 3.86 12.99 7.84
CA TYR A 241 3.47 11.60 7.56
C TYR A 241 4.33 10.99 6.45
N MET A 242 4.54 11.71 5.34
CA MET A 242 5.34 11.23 4.23
C MET A 242 6.81 10.98 4.65
N ALA A 243 7.37 11.83 5.51
CA ALA A 243 8.70 11.62 6.07
C ALA A 243 8.79 10.32 6.88
N THR A 244 7.77 9.97 7.66
CA THR A 244 7.74 8.68 8.38
C THR A 244 7.79 7.49 7.43
N LEU A 245 7.04 7.53 6.33
CA LEU A 245 7.05 6.47 5.31
C LEU A 245 8.40 6.37 4.62
N VAL A 246 9.02 7.49 4.25
CA VAL A 246 10.37 7.50 3.67
C VAL A 246 11.36 6.81 4.61
N ILE A 247 11.36 7.15 5.91
CA ILE A 247 12.27 6.52 6.89
C ILE A 247 12.05 5.00 6.95
N LEU A 248 10.79 4.56 7.00
CA LEU A 248 10.47 3.13 7.06
C LEU A 248 10.84 2.39 5.77
N PHE A 249 10.60 2.99 4.60
CA PHE A 249 10.96 2.40 3.30
C PHE A 249 12.47 2.36 3.07
N VAL A 250 13.20 3.39 3.49
CA VAL A 250 14.67 3.39 3.45
C VAL A 250 15.22 2.28 4.35
N ASN A 251 14.70 2.14 5.58
CA ASN A 251 15.07 1.05 6.48
C ASN A 251 14.80 -0.33 5.86
N PHE A 252 13.63 -0.52 5.24
CA PHE A 252 13.29 -1.73 4.51
C PHE A 252 14.25 -1.98 3.33
N TYR A 253 14.58 -0.95 2.54
CA TYR A 253 15.46 -1.05 1.38
C TYR A 253 16.88 -1.45 1.80
N ILE A 254 17.44 -0.81 2.82
CA ILE A 254 18.78 -1.12 3.35
C ILE A 254 18.83 -2.57 3.85
N LYS A 255 17.83 -2.99 4.65
CA LYS A 255 17.75 -4.36 5.18
C LYS A 255 17.60 -5.43 4.09
N THR A 256 16.86 -5.12 3.02
CA THR A 256 16.53 -6.11 1.97
C THR A 256 17.61 -6.19 0.89
N TYR A 257 18.23 -5.06 0.52
CA TYR A 257 19.09 -4.98 -0.68
C TYR A 257 20.55 -4.62 -0.40
N GLN A 258 20.88 -4.02 0.74
CA GLN A 258 22.27 -3.62 1.05
C GLN A 258 22.96 -4.53 2.08
N LYS A 259 22.21 -5.17 2.99
CA LYS A 259 22.78 -6.17 3.90
C LYS A 259 22.83 -7.58 3.29
N ARG A 260 23.86 -7.83 2.47
CA ARG A 260 24.67 -9.09 2.37
C ARG A 260 25.85 -8.82 1.40
N PRO A 261 27.10 -9.20 1.74
CA PRO A 261 27.48 -10.33 2.59
C PRO A 261 28.08 -9.95 3.96
N SER A 262 27.79 -10.78 4.98
CA SER A 262 28.66 -10.89 6.16
C SER A 262 29.95 -11.55 5.70
N ARG A 263 31.03 -10.80 5.79
CA ARG A 263 32.40 -11.21 5.48
C ARG A 263 32.93 -11.95 6.72
N THR A 264 32.67 -13.26 6.79
CA THR A 264 33.32 -14.16 7.74
C THR A 264 34.01 -15.30 6.99
N ASP A 265 34.65 -14.99 5.85
CA ASP A 265 35.56 -15.91 5.16
C ASP A 265 36.58 -15.12 4.33
N ILE A 266 37.70 -14.78 4.98
CA ILE A 266 39.02 -14.44 4.45
C ILE A 266 39.94 -14.84 5.62
N LYS A 267 40.75 -15.90 5.64
CA LYS A 267 41.45 -16.70 4.63
C LYS A 267 41.68 -18.10 5.21
N GLU A 268 41.45 -19.14 4.42
CA GLU A 268 42.48 -20.15 4.19
C GLU A 268 42.28 -20.66 2.76
N VAL A 269 43.32 -20.51 1.94
CA VAL A 269 43.38 -20.97 0.54
C VAL A 269 43.98 -22.38 0.59
N PRO A 270 43.42 -23.37 -0.14
CA PRO A 270 44.13 -23.78 -1.35
C PRO A 270 43.26 -24.19 -2.56
N GLN A 271 43.81 -23.79 -3.71
CA GLN A 271 43.88 -24.48 -5.00
C GLN A 271 42.61 -24.72 -5.85
N MET A 272 42.77 -24.23 -7.07
CA MET A 272 41.94 -24.31 -8.25
C MET A 272 41.90 -25.75 -8.79
N THR A 273 40.70 -26.27 -9.04
CA THR A 273 40.50 -27.37 -10.00
C THR A 273 39.13 -27.22 -10.65
N GLU A 274 39.13 -27.31 -11.99
CA GLU A 274 37.97 -27.25 -12.87
C GLU A 274 36.93 -28.33 -12.54
N LEU A 275 35.62 -28.07 -12.73
CA LEU A 275 34.81 -28.68 -13.79
C LEU A 275 33.32 -28.27 -13.73
N LYS A 276 32.69 -28.43 -14.89
CA LYS A 276 31.32 -28.14 -15.34
C LYS A 276 30.16 -28.72 -14.51
N ASN A 277 29.05 -27.95 -14.56
CA ASN A 277 27.63 -28.35 -14.61
C ASN A 277 27.05 -29.20 -13.45
N GLY A 278 26.33 -28.55 -12.52
CA GLY A 278 25.53 -29.19 -11.48
C GLY A 278 24.03 -28.94 -11.65
N PHE A 279 23.31 -29.92 -12.19
CA PHE A 279 21.86 -30.09 -12.04
C PHE A 279 21.59 -30.61 -10.60
N HIS A 280 20.82 -29.89 -9.80
CA HIS A 280 20.45 -30.29 -8.45
C HIS A 280 19.45 -31.46 -8.51
N LYS A 281 19.84 -32.63 -7.98
CA LYS A 281 19.01 -33.83 -7.93
C LYS A 281 18.79 -34.22 -6.47
N ASP A 282 17.96 -33.45 -5.76
CA ASP A 282 17.43 -33.82 -4.45
C ASP A 282 15.90 -33.67 -4.45
N TYR A 283 15.22 -34.64 -5.07
CA TYR A 283 13.79 -34.88 -4.86
C TYR A 283 13.42 -36.37 -4.88
N LEU A 284 14.37 -37.28 -4.70
CA LEU A 284 14.12 -38.73 -4.76
C LEU A 284 14.86 -39.46 -3.65
N MET A 285 14.52 -39.17 -2.40
CA MET A 285 14.71 -40.08 -1.27
C MET A 285 13.55 -39.98 -0.28
N VAL A 286 12.35 -40.35 -0.75
CA VAL A 286 11.23 -40.78 0.10
C VAL A 286 10.55 -41.98 -0.55
N VAL A 287 11.31 -42.97 -1.03
CA VAL A 287 10.80 -44.30 -1.33
C VAL A 287 12.00 -45.25 -1.19
N ASN A 288 11.85 -46.31 -0.38
CA ASN A 288 12.80 -47.41 -0.12
C ASN A 288 13.80 -47.23 1.02
N GLY A 289 13.28 -47.01 2.23
CA GLY A 289 13.85 -47.67 3.41
C GLY A 289 13.17 -49.02 3.58
N SER A 290 13.80 -50.12 3.13
CA SER A 290 13.54 -51.49 3.57
C SER A 290 14.43 -52.48 2.80
N LEU A 291 15.08 -53.39 3.55
CA LEU A 291 15.83 -54.58 3.12
C LEU A 291 17.24 -54.27 2.54
N ASN A 292 18.36 -54.86 2.97
CA ASN A 292 18.54 -56.17 3.59
C ASN A 292 19.87 -56.22 4.36
N LYS A 293 19.86 -56.97 5.48
CA LYS A 293 21.04 -57.44 6.22
C LYS A 293 21.66 -58.65 5.49
N LYS A 294 22.94 -58.90 5.80
CA LYS A 294 23.79 -60.09 5.50
C LYS A 294 24.36 -60.09 4.06
N THR A 295 25.59 -60.55 3.78
CA THR A 295 26.49 -61.49 4.46
C THR A 295 27.89 -61.35 3.86
N GLN A 296 28.92 -61.68 4.67
CA GLN A 296 30.30 -62.08 4.34
C GLN A 296 31.24 -61.08 3.64
#